data_AF-A0A921Q4G8-F1
#
_entry.id   AF-A0A921Q4G8-F1
#
_cell.length_a   1.000
_cell.length_b   1.000
_cell.length_c   1.000
_cell.angle_alpha   90.00
_cell.angle_beta   90.00
_cell.angle_gamma   90.00
#
_symmetry.space_group_name_H-M   'P 1'
#
loop_
_entity.id
_entity.type
_entity.pdbx_description
1 polymer ?
#
loop_
_entity_poly.entity_id
_entity_poly.type
_entity_poly.pdbx_seq_one_letter_code
_entity_poly.pdbx_strand_id
1 'polypeptide(L)'
;MSNIKYIIASADDDDDGEQTSRFGCLAMLRFAVAAAVTVVTITVVSLVIDAVLPSQDMSLSVNNGYIGADAFWNTTFPATATSKSSSPPVPAENHHPSSLDKVAKPATGAGAPKLSRRRRGVERPLPLPKECFLGCSGGDREPTTQVTYKKAQRINLRVILIANNPRGRTKIDCDGTRVSLIDMEPPYGQIGKVTLKNFTVPPQTTITLQKRLSIINTSYIWENYHLASRFRALVLVTSSVTYYPLGKKGKTIQQSYVCQPVTIGLIQDEATYASDNVQCTATISG
;
A
#
# COMPACT_ATOMS: atom_id res chain seq x y z
N MET A 1 15.98 36.14 36.22
CA MET A 1 16.33 34.96 35.42
C MET A 1 17.84 34.79 35.52
N SER A 2 18.27 33.72 36.19
CA SER A 2 19.63 33.57 36.72
C SER A 2 20.59 32.99 35.68
N ASN A 3 21.71 33.67 35.45
CA ASN A 3 22.85 33.18 34.67
C ASN A 3 23.73 32.29 35.55
N ILE A 4 23.88 31.02 35.17
CA ILE A 4 24.82 30.09 35.82
C ILE A 4 26.19 30.29 35.16
N LYS A 5 27.10 30.93 35.89
CA LYS A 5 28.49 31.18 35.53
C LYS A 5 29.33 30.03 36.10
N TYR A 6 29.80 29.12 35.25
CA TYR A 6 30.73 28.07 35.67
C TYR A 6 32.13 28.68 35.81
N ILE A 7 32.64 28.70 37.04
CA ILE A 7 34.03 29.05 37.36
C ILE A 7 34.81 27.73 37.30
N ILE A 8 35.71 27.60 36.34
CA ILE A 8 36.70 26.51 36.30
C ILE A 8 37.82 26.95 37.24
N ALA A 9 37.95 26.26 38.38
CA ALA A 9 39.08 26.43 39.27
C ALA A 9 40.31 25.82 38.59
N SER A 10 41.20 26.68 38.08
CA SER A 10 42.59 26.34 37.81
C SER A 10 43.30 26.20 39.15
N ALA A 11 43.74 24.99 39.48
CA ALA A 11 44.65 24.76 40.59
C ALA A 11 46.03 25.31 40.19
N ASP A 12 46.51 26.28 40.95
CA ASP A 12 47.91 26.69 40.96
C ASP A 12 48.69 25.63 41.74
N ASP A 13 49.59 24.92 41.05
CA ASP A 13 50.61 24.05 41.64
C ASP A 13 51.96 24.76 41.51
N ASP A 14 52.39 25.44 42.57
CA ASP A 14 53.79 25.78 42.83
C ASP A 14 54.30 24.80 43.90
N ASP A 15 55.11 23.82 43.51
CA ASP A 15 56.04 23.15 44.42
C ASP A 15 57.32 22.70 43.68
N ASP A 16 58.45 23.08 44.26
CA ASP A 16 59.79 22.98 43.71
C ASP A 16 60.39 21.57 43.91
N GLY A 17 61.08 21.09 42.86
CA GLY A 17 62.26 20.23 42.90
C GLY A 17 62.29 18.98 43.82
N GLU A 18 62.18 17.79 43.22
CA GLU A 18 63.28 16.79 43.17
C GLU A 18 62.80 15.43 42.58
N GLN A 19 63.57 14.94 41.61
CA GLN A 19 63.70 13.55 41.13
C GLN A 19 62.52 12.56 41.29
N THR A 20 61.78 12.30 40.20
CA THR A 20 61.41 10.92 39.80
C THR A 20 61.23 10.78 38.29
N SER A 21 62.26 11.09 37.50
CA SER A 21 62.32 10.80 36.05
C SER A 21 62.57 9.31 35.71
N ARG A 22 62.06 8.37 36.52
CA ARG A 22 62.28 6.92 36.31
C ARG A 22 61.11 6.15 35.69
N PHE A 23 59.96 6.78 35.48
CA PHE A 23 58.79 6.10 34.89
C PHE A 23 58.04 6.92 33.84
N GLY A 24 58.73 7.81 33.10
CA GLY A 24 58.14 8.52 31.97
C GLY A 24 57.53 7.57 30.92
N CYS A 25 58.17 6.42 30.68
CA CYS A 25 57.62 5.36 29.84
C CYS A 25 56.31 4.77 30.38
N LEU A 26 56.16 4.67 31.72
CA LEU A 26 54.96 4.10 32.35
C LEU A 26 53.79 5.09 32.32
N ALA A 27 54.07 6.39 32.44
CA ALA A 27 53.07 7.44 32.27
C ALA A 27 52.56 7.51 30.81
N MET A 28 53.48 7.46 29.83
CA MET A 28 53.16 7.34 28.41
C MET A 28 52.31 6.10 28.10
N LEU A 29 52.67 4.95 28.67
CA LEU A 29 51.91 3.69 28.49
C LEU A 29 50.48 3.82 29.02
N ARG A 30 50.28 4.41 30.21
CA ARG A 30 48.95 4.62 30.79
C ARG A 30 48.08 5.54 29.91
N PHE A 31 48.68 6.59 29.35
CA PHE A 31 47.98 7.49 28.42
C PHE A 31 47.61 6.78 27.11
N ALA A 32 48.52 5.99 26.54
CA ALA A 32 48.26 5.22 25.32
C ALA A 32 47.14 4.19 25.52
N VAL A 33 47.14 3.48 26.65
CA VAL A 33 46.08 2.53 27.01
C VAL A 33 44.74 3.26 27.20
N ALA A 34 44.72 4.39 27.91
CA ALA A 34 43.51 5.18 28.07
C ALA A 34 42.95 5.67 26.72
N ALA A 35 43.81 6.17 25.83
CA ALA A 35 43.43 6.58 24.48
C ALA A 35 42.85 5.40 23.68
N ALA A 36 43.51 4.24 23.69
CA ALA A 36 43.02 3.04 23.01
C ALA A 36 41.64 2.61 23.54
N VAL A 37 41.46 2.58 24.87
CA VAL A 37 40.17 2.25 25.49
C VAL A 37 39.09 3.25 25.09
N THR A 38 39.37 4.55 25.09
CA THR A 38 38.38 5.55 24.67
C THR A 38 37.95 5.39 23.21
N VAL A 39 38.91 5.15 22.29
CA VAL A 39 38.61 4.90 20.88
C VAL A 39 37.76 3.65 20.72
N VAL A 40 38.11 2.54 21.39
CA VAL A 40 37.32 1.30 21.36
C VAL A 40 35.91 1.55 21.89
N THR A 41 35.78 2.28 22.99
CA THR A 41 34.47 2.58 23.61
C THR A 41 33.60 3.41 22.67
N ILE A 42 34.15 4.46 22.04
CA ILE A 42 33.42 5.28 21.05
C ILE A 42 33.02 4.43 19.84
N THR A 43 33.89 3.53 19.38
CA THR A 43 33.62 2.65 18.24
C THR A 43 32.50 1.66 18.56
N VAL A 44 32.52 1.05 19.75
CA VAL A 44 31.47 0.15 20.22
C VAL A 44 30.15 0.89 20.38
N VAL A 45 30.15 2.09 20.97
CA VAL A 45 28.92 2.90 21.11
C VAL A 45 28.36 3.26 19.74
N SER A 46 29.21 3.65 18.79
CA SER A 46 28.79 3.97 17.41
C SER A 46 28.22 2.74 16.70
N LEU A 47 28.89 1.59 16.79
CA LEU A 47 28.39 0.31 16.24
C LEU A 47 27.08 -0.11 16.88
N VAL A 48 26.91 0.07 18.19
CA VAL A 48 25.65 -0.23 18.89
C VAL A 48 24.56 0.74 18.43
N ILE A 49 24.86 2.03 18.26
CA ILE A 49 23.91 3.00 17.72
C ILE A 49 23.50 2.59 16.31
N ASP A 50 24.44 2.25 15.43
CA ASP A 50 24.14 1.83 14.06
C ASP A 50 23.37 0.50 14.02
N ALA A 51 23.75 -0.48 14.85
CA ALA A 51 23.11 -1.79 14.93
C ALA A 51 21.74 -1.77 15.64
N VAL A 52 21.50 -0.84 16.56
CA VAL A 52 20.22 -0.65 17.28
C VAL A 52 19.31 0.36 16.56
N LEU A 53 19.86 1.15 15.63
CA LEU A 53 19.14 2.06 14.75
C LEU A 53 19.11 1.63 13.27
N PRO A 54 18.76 0.38 12.89
CA PRO A 54 18.27 0.16 11.54
C PRO A 54 16.97 0.95 11.42
N SER A 55 17.08 2.19 10.94
CA SER A 55 15.99 3.15 10.80
C SER A 55 15.13 2.86 9.58
N GLN A 56 15.30 1.69 8.95
CA GLN A 56 14.89 1.44 7.57
C GLN A 56 13.45 0.95 7.39
N ASP A 57 12.70 0.72 8.46
CA ASP A 57 11.49 -0.08 8.31
C ASP A 57 10.25 0.79 8.11
N MET A 58 10.24 1.58 7.04
CA MET A 58 8.97 1.95 6.42
C MET A 58 8.37 0.68 5.85
N SER A 59 7.21 0.29 6.36
CA SER A 59 6.40 -0.77 5.77
C SER A 59 5.43 -0.17 4.75
N LEU A 60 5.30 -0.84 3.62
CA LEU A 60 4.32 -0.53 2.59
C LEU A 60 3.40 -1.72 2.41
N SER A 61 2.11 -1.46 2.17
CA SER A 61 1.16 -2.48 1.77
C SER A 61 0.15 -1.92 0.78
N VAL A 62 -0.45 -2.81 0.00
CA VAL A 62 -1.62 -2.49 -0.83
C VAL A 62 -2.88 -2.75 -0.01
N ASN A 63 -3.74 -1.73 0.08
CA ASN A 63 -4.98 -1.81 0.84
C ASN A 63 -5.82 -2.99 0.36
N ASN A 64 -6.16 -3.89 1.28
CA ASN A 64 -6.95 -5.08 1.04
C ASN A 64 -6.46 -6.00 -0.09
N GLY A 65 -5.20 -5.86 -0.52
CA GLY A 65 -4.66 -6.59 -1.67
C GLY A 65 -5.42 -6.36 -2.98
N TYR A 66 -6.16 -5.26 -3.10
CA TYR A 66 -7.11 -5.04 -4.19
C TYR A 66 -6.90 -3.68 -4.88
N ILE A 67 -6.97 -3.68 -6.21
CA ILE A 67 -6.96 -2.48 -7.05
C ILE A 67 -8.27 -2.46 -7.83
N GLY A 68 -9.11 -1.49 -7.49
CA GLY A 68 -10.41 -1.35 -8.12
C GLY A 68 -10.33 -0.66 -9.48
N ALA A 69 -10.97 -1.23 -10.50
CA ALA A 69 -11.21 -0.65 -11.81
C ALA A 69 -12.64 -0.08 -11.88
N ASP A 70 -12.82 1.08 -12.50
CA ASP A 70 -14.16 1.64 -12.75
C ASP A 70 -14.94 0.73 -13.73
N ALA A 71 -14.28 0.29 -14.81
CA ALA A 71 -14.80 -0.65 -15.79
C ALA A 71 -13.64 -1.27 -16.58
N PHE A 72 -13.75 -2.53 -17.01
CA PHE A 72 -12.84 -3.15 -17.97
C PHE A 72 -13.41 -3.13 -19.40
N TRP A 73 -14.73 -3.29 -19.53
CA TRP A 73 -15.44 -3.51 -20.78
C TRP A 73 -16.62 -2.53 -20.89
N ASN A 74 -16.93 -2.12 -22.11
CA ASN A 74 -18.16 -1.39 -22.40
C ASN A 74 -19.23 -2.40 -22.84
N THR A 75 -20.39 -2.38 -22.18
CA THR A 75 -21.56 -3.17 -22.59
C THR A 75 -22.46 -2.34 -23.49
N THR A 76 -22.89 -2.92 -24.62
CA THR A 76 -23.97 -2.37 -25.43
C THR A 76 -25.14 -3.35 -25.37
N PHE A 77 -26.28 -2.89 -24.86
CA PHE A 77 -27.53 -3.62 -24.94
C PHE A 77 -28.19 -3.30 -26.29
N PRO A 78 -28.71 -4.29 -27.02
CA PRO A 78 -29.52 -4.01 -28.19
C PRO A 78 -30.71 -3.16 -27.73
N ALA A 79 -30.96 -2.06 -28.43
CA ALA A 79 -32.15 -1.26 -28.17
C ALA A 79 -33.35 -2.20 -28.30
N THR A 80 -34.05 -2.44 -27.19
CA THR A 80 -35.32 -3.17 -27.23
C THR A 80 -36.16 -2.41 -28.23
N ALA A 81 -36.52 -3.04 -29.34
CA ALA A 81 -37.46 -2.43 -30.27
C ALA A 81 -38.71 -2.17 -29.44
N THR A 82 -38.96 -0.89 -29.12
CA THR A 82 -40.19 -0.46 -28.48
C THR A 82 -41.28 -0.90 -29.44
N SER A 83 -41.90 -2.05 -29.15
CA SER A 83 -43.16 -2.39 -29.77
C SER A 83 -44.04 -1.19 -29.45
N LYS A 84 -44.45 -0.46 -30.49
CA LYS A 84 -45.50 0.54 -30.38
C LYS A 84 -46.75 -0.22 -29.96
N SER A 85 -46.90 -0.46 -28.66
CA SER A 85 -48.19 -0.75 -28.05
C SER A 85 -48.99 0.52 -28.22
N SER A 86 -49.82 0.54 -29.27
CA SER A 86 -50.89 1.50 -29.44
C SER A 86 -51.97 1.19 -28.41
N SER A 87 -51.68 1.53 -27.15
CA SER A 87 -52.72 1.65 -26.14
C SER A 87 -53.39 3.02 -26.35
N PRO A 88 -54.72 3.09 -26.50
CA PRO A 88 -55.42 4.37 -26.54
C PRO A 88 -55.24 5.13 -25.21
N PRO A 89 -55.25 6.47 -25.23
CA PRO A 89 -55.03 7.29 -24.05
C PRO A 89 -56.20 7.09 -23.07
N VAL A 90 -55.89 6.54 -21.88
CA VAL A 90 -56.79 6.58 -20.72
C VAL A 90 -56.63 7.95 -20.07
N PRO A 91 -57.72 8.68 -19.78
CA PRO A 91 -57.65 10.04 -19.23
C PRO A 91 -57.04 10.06 -17.83
N ALA A 92 -56.28 11.13 -17.59
CA ALA A 92 -55.58 11.41 -16.34
C ALA A 92 -56.55 11.56 -15.17
N GLU A 93 -56.43 10.69 -14.17
CA GLU A 93 -57.05 10.86 -12.87
C GLU A 93 -56.01 11.40 -11.88
N ASN A 94 -56.30 12.61 -11.38
CA ASN A 94 -55.50 13.35 -10.43
C ASN A 94 -55.43 12.62 -9.08
N HIS A 95 -54.26 12.11 -8.71
CA HIS A 95 -53.98 11.80 -7.31
C HIS A 95 -52.75 12.54 -6.77
N HIS A 96 -53.06 13.34 -5.77
CA HIS A 96 -52.23 14.22 -4.97
C HIS A 96 -51.20 13.42 -4.14
N PRO A 97 -50.01 13.98 -3.85
CA PRO A 97 -48.96 13.25 -3.15
C PRO A 97 -49.20 13.27 -1.64
N SER A 98 -49.24 12.09 -1.02
CA SER A 98 -49.15 11.97 0.44
C SER A 98 -47.73 11.54 0.83
N SER A 99 -47.05 12.46 1.50
CA SER A 99 -45.81 12.24 2.24
C SER A 99 -45.97 11.11 3.26
N LEU A 100 -44.95 10.28 3.43
CA LEU A 100 -44.67 9.66 4.71
C LEU A 100 -43.20 9.25 4.78
N ASP A 101 -42.44 10.08 5.49
CA ASP A 101 -41.23 9.71 6.19
C ASP A 101 -41.44 8.43 6.99
N LYS A 102 -40.48 7.50 6.91
CA LYS A 102 -40.18 6.62 8.04
C LYS A 102 -38.74 6.15 8.00
N VAL A 103 -37.96 6.85 8.80
CA VAL A 103 -36.69 6.43 9.41
C VAL A 103 -36.84 5.02 10.01
N ALA A 104 -36.03 4.08 9.54
CA ALA A 104 -35.84 2.80 10.21
C ALA A 104 -34.39 2.71 10.76
N LYS A 105 -34.35 2.57 12.08
CA LYS A 105 -33.16 2.45 12.94
C LYS A 105 -32.59 1.02 12.85
N PRO A 106 -31.26 0.82 12.90
CA PRO A 106 -30.67 -0.51 12.79
C PRO A 106 -30.84 -1.32 14.09
N ALA A 107 -31.30 -2.57 13.95
CA ALA A 107 -31.36 -3.54 15.02
C ALA A 107 -30.03 -4.28 15.17
N THR A 108 -29.49 -4.22 16.39
CA THR A 108 -28.36 -4.97 16.91
C THR A 108 -28.71 -6.46 16.98
N GLY A 109 -27.91 -7.31 16.34
CA GLY A 109 -28.07 -8.76 16.39
C GLY A 109 -26.72 -9.42 16.64
N ALA A 110 -26.38 -9.62 17.91
CA ALA A 110 -25.30 -10.48 18.34
C ALA A 110 -25.68 -11.94 18.06
N GLY A 111 -24.83 -12.66 17.33
CA GLY A 111 -25.05 -14.07 17.01
C GLY A 111 -23.79 -14.68 16.41
N ALA A 112 -22.86 -15.10 17.27
CA ALA A 112 -21.76 -15.96 16.87
C ALA A 112 -22.27 -17.40 16.68
N PRO A 113 -21.74 -18.13 15.68
CA PRO A 113 -21.50 -19.54 15.87
C PRO A 113 -20.02 -19.88 15.65
N LYS A 114 -19.45 -20.52 16.68
CA LYS A 114 -18.28 -21.39 16.60
C LYS A 114 -18.59 -22.57 15.67
N LEU A 115 -17.69 -22.87 14.73
CA LEU A 115 -17.38 -24.17 14.09
C LEU A 115 -16.53 -23.82 12.85
N SER A 116 -15.56 -24.58 12.36
CA SER A 116 -14.96 -25.85 12.71
C SER A 116 -13.66 -25.92 11.91
N ARG A 117 -12.57 -26.33 12.55
CA ARG A 117 -11.24 -26.55 11.96
C ARG A 117 -11.27 -27.85 11.15
N ARG A 118 -11.18 -27.79 9.82
CA ARG A 118 -10.84 -28.99 9.02
C ARG A 118 -10.06 -28.70 7.72
N ARG A 119 -8.83 -29.23 7.74
CA ARG A 119 -8.02 -29.87 6.68
C ARG A 119 -7.66 -29.10 5.40
N ARG A 120 -6.34 -29.03 5.20
CA ARG A 120 -5.62 -28.85 3.94
C ARG A 120 -6.15 -29.82 2.88
N GLY A 121 -6.64 -29.27 1.79
CA GLY A 121 -6.70 -29.91 0.48
C GLY A 121 -5.99 -28.98 -0.50
N VAL A 122 -5.01 -29.51 -1.23
CA VAL A 122 -4.40 -28.82 -2.37
C VAL A 122 -5.45 -28.84 -3.49
N GLU A 123 -6.25 -27.78 -3.59
CA GLU A 123 -7.13 -27.56 -4.72
C GLU A 123 -6.33 -26.95 -5.86
N ARG A 124 -6.17 -27.74 -6.92
CA ARG A 124 -5.82 -27.21 -8.25
C ARG A 124 -6.96 -26.28 -8.68
N PRO A 125 -6.68 -25.15 -9.37
CA PRO A 125 -7.75 -24.32 -9.91
C PRO A 125 -8.51 -25.16 -10.95
N LEU A 126 -9.74 -25.57 -10.61
CA LEU A 126 -10.67 -26.04 -11.62
C LEU A 126 -10.93 -24.89 -12.59
N PRO A 127 -10.91 -25.12 -13.91
CA PRO A 127 -11.37 -24.13 -14.86
C PRO A 127 -12.82 -23.82 -14.53
N LEU A 128 -13.10 -22.56 -14.19
CA LEU A 128 -14.46 -22.06 -13.99
C LEU A 128 -15.35 -22.56 -15.13
N PRO A 129 -16.47 -23.23 -14.84
CA PRO A 129 -17.43 -23.54 -15.88
C PRO A 129 -17.88 -22.21 -16.49
N LYS A 130 -17.85 -22.15 -17.83
CA LYS A 130 -18.52 -21.09 -18.61
C LYS A 130 -20.03 -21.29 -18.39
N GLU A 131 -20.51 -21.01 -17.19
CA GLU A 131 -21.93 -21.10 -16.89
C GLU A 131 -22.62 -19.99 -17.65
N CYS A 132 -23.45 -20.43 -18.59
CA CYS A 132 -24.42 -19.64 -19.29
C CYS A 132 -25.22 -18.80 -18.29
N PHE A 133 -24.92 -17.50 -18.21
CA PHE A 133 -25.71 -16.50 -17.48
C PHE A 133 -27.06 -16.20 -18.16
N LEU A 134 -27.54 -17.10 -19.02
CA LEU A 134 -28.78 -16.97 -19.77
C LEU A 134 -29.60 -18.22 -19.45
N GLY A 135 -30.57 -18.05 -18.56
CA GLY A 135 -31.38 -19.11 -17.98
C GLY A 135 -31.98 -20.05 -19.03
N CYS A 136 -31.74 -21.34 -18.83
CA CYS A 136 -32.51 -22.38 -19.50
C CYS A 136 -33.80 -22.59 -18.69
N SER A 137 -34.88 -21.88 -19.03
CA SER A 137 -36.24 -22.29 -18.66
C SER A 137 -37.06 -22.41 -19.93
N GLY A 138 -37.54 -23.63 -20.17
CA GLY A 138 -38.44 -23.93 -21.27
C GLY A 138 -39.80 -23.28 -21.02
N GLY A 139 -40.31 -22.61 -22.05
CA GLY A 139 -41.64 -21.98 -22.05
C GLY A 139 -41.55 -20.59 -22.65
N ASP A 140 -42.03 -20.45 -23.88
CA ASP A 140 -42.19 -19.22 -24.68
C ASP A 140 -40.93 -18.39 -24.94
N ARG A 141 -40.61 -18.20 -26.23
CA ARG A 141 -39.43 -17.50 -26.75
C ARG A 141 -39.40 -16.03 -26.31
N GLU A 142 -38.91 -15.78 -25.10
CA GLU A 142 -38.46 -14.46 -24.71
C GLU A 142 -37.20 -14.13 -25.53
N PRO A 143 -37.15 -12.99 -26.23
CA PRO A 143 -36.03 -12.65 -27.08
C PRO A 143 -34.74 -12.60 -26.25
N THR A 144 -33.81 -13.51 -26.55
CA THR A 144 -32.52 -13.57 -25.88
C THR A 144 -31.80 -12.26 -26.10
N THR A 145 -31.71 -11.43 -25.06
CA THR A 145 -31.03 -10.14 -25.14
C THR A 145 -29.53 -10.40 -25.25
N GLN A 146 -29.00 -10.35 -26.46
CA GLN A 146 -27.59 -10.61 -26.71
C GLN A 146 -26.76 -9.40 -26.24
N VAL A 147 -26.04 -9.54 -25.12
CA VAL A 147 -25.14 -8.50 -24.63
C VAL A 147 -23.84 -8.54 -25.43
N THR A 148 -23.50 -7.42 -26.08
CA THR A 148 -22.22 -7.29 -26.77
C THR A 148 -21.23 -6.55 -25.90
N TYR A 149 -20.08 -7.18 -25.63
CA TYR A 149 -18.96 -6.57 -24.92
C TYR A 149 -17.98 -5.95 -25.92
N LYS A 150 -17.54 -4.73 -25.60
CA LYS A 150 -16.54 -3.99 -26.38
C LYS A 150 -15.38 -3.61 -25.48
N LYS A 151 -14.18 -3.57 -26.05
CA LYS A 151 -12.98 -3.05 -25.40
C LYS A 151 -13.25 -1.63 -24.88
N ALA A 152 -12.98 -1.37 -23.60
CA ALA A 152 -13.07 -0.02 -23.06
C ALA A 152 -11.97 0.87 -23.68
N GLN A 153 -12.27 2.13 -23.97
CA GLN A 153 -11.27 3.07 -24.49
C GLN A 153 -10.27 3.53 -23.42
N ARG A 154 -10.68 3.47 -22.15
CA ARG A 154 -9.87 3.87 -21.00
C ARG A 154 -10.29 3.03 -19.80
N ILE A 155 -9.32 2.58 -19.02
CA ILE A 155 -9.55 1.91 -17.74
C ILE A 155 -8.93 2.78 -16.65
N ASN A 156 -9.73 3.19 -15.67
CA ASN A 156 -9.22 3.90 -14.50
C ASN A 156 -9.08 2.91 -13.35
N LEU A 157 -7.88 2.79 -12.81
CA LEU A 157 -7.55 1.96 -11.66
C LEU A 157 -7.36 2.84 -10.42
N ARG A 158 -8.02 2.52 -9.32
CA ARG A 158 -7.84 3.13 -8.00
C ARG A 158 -6.81 2.31 -7.23
N VAL A 159 -5.60 2.86 -7.09
CA VAL A 159 -4.54 2.27 -6.29
C VAL A 159 -4.54 2.94 -4.92
N ILE A 160 -4.58 2.13 -3.86
CA ILE A 160 -4.51 2.58 -2.47
C ILE A 160 -3.31 1.90 -1.81
N LEU A 161 -2.31 2.69 -1.45
CA LEU A 161 -1.13 2.24 -0.72
C LEU A 161 -1.21 2.69 0.73
N ILE A 162 -0.83 1.83 1.64
CA ILE A 162 -0.73 2.12 3.07
C ILE A 162 0.75 2.17 3.41
N ALA A 163 1.21 3.34 3.85
CA ALA A 163 2.56 3.55 4.32
C ALA A 163 2.53 3.64 5.85
N ASN A 164 3.29 2.77 6.52
CA ASN A 164 3.32 2.70 7.97
C ASN A 164 4.75 2.83 8.49
N ASN A 165 4.93 3.71 9.47
CA ASN A 165 6.16 3.97 10.20
C ASN A 165 6.00 3.50 11.65
N PRO A 166 6.16 2.19 11.92
CA PRO A 166 5.83 1.59 13.21
C PRO A 166 6.79 2.04 14.33
N ARG A 167 8.07 2.28 14.01
CA ARG A 167 9.09 2.57 15.03
C ARG A 167 8.89 3.94 15.68
N GLY A 168 8.43 4.91 14.90
CA GLY A 168 8.13 6.26 15.35
C GLY A 168 9.26 7.04 16.02
N ARG A 169 10.51 6.73 15.68
CA ARG A 169 11.66 7.52 16.16
C ARG A 169 11.92 8.75 15.29
N THR A 170 11.58 8.67 14.00
CA THR A 170 11.86 9.72 13.02
C THR A 170 10.70 9.81 12.02
N LYS A 171 10.55 10.97 11.38
CA LYS A 171 9.73 11.08 10.18
C LYS A 171 10.47 10.52 8.97
N ILE A 172 9.71 10.07 7.98
CA ILE A 172 10.22 9.51 6.74
C ILE A 172 9.65 10.33 5.59
N ASP A 173 10.50 11.02 4.83
CA ASP A 173 10.08 11.75 3.64
C ASP A 173 10.31 10.87 2.40
N CYS A 174 9.27 10.74 1.58
CA CYS A 174 9.29 9.95 0.35
C CYS A 174 9.08 10.87 -0.86
N ASP A 175 10.06 10.88 -1.75
CA ASP A 175 10.08 11.72 -2.95
C ASP A 175 10.17 10.88 -4.22
N GLY A 176 9.48 11.34 -5.27
CA GLY A 176 9.55 10.71 -6.59
C GLY A 176 8.98 9.29 -6.63
N THR A 177 8.02 8.97 -5.75
CA THR A 177 7.44 7.63 -5.64
C THR A 177 6.70 7.23 -6.92
N ARG A 178 7.11 6.12 -7.53
CA ARG A 178 6.51 5.54 -8.74
C ARG A 178 5.90 4.19 -8.40
N VAL A 179 4.69 3.97 -8.86
CA VAL A 179 3.96 2.71 -8.71
C VAL A 179 3.74 2.14 -10.10
N SER A 180 4.29 0.95 -10.34
CA SER A 180 4.12 0.19 -11.56
C SER A 180 3.28 -1.05 -11.29
N LEU A 181 2.29 -1.30 -12.14
CA LEU A 181 1.49 -2.52 -12.13
C LEU A 181 2.04 -3.43 -13.22
N ILE A 182 2.48 -4.61 -12.82
CA ILE A 182 3.08 -5.61 -13.71
C ILE A 182 2.20 -6.84 -13.66
N ASP A 183 1.93 -7.39 -14.82
CA ASP A 183 1.17 -8.62 -14.93
C ASP A 183 1.93 -9.80 -14.30
N MET A 184 1.22 -10.69 -13.61
CA MET A 184 1.76 -11.95 -13.07
C MET A 184 1.57 -13.15 -14.00
N GLU A 185 0.84 -12.99 -15.10
CA GLU A 185 0.66 -14.03 -16.11
C GLU A 185 1.50 -13.69 -17.36
N PRO A 186 2.14 -14.69 -18.02
CA PRO A 186 2.82 -14.47 -19.29
C PRO A 186 1.88 -13.79 -20.31
N PRO A 187 2.33 -12.75 -21.04
CA PRO A 187 3.73 -12.40 -21.30
C PRO A 187 4.39 -11.42 -20.30
N TYR A 188 3.88 -11.27 -19.07
CA TYR A 188 4.43 -10.40 -18.03
C TYR A 188 4.57 -8.93 -18.48
N GLY A 189 3.48 -8.36 -18.99
CA GLY A 189 3.44 -6.97 -19.44
C GLY A 189 3.29 -5.94 -18.31
N GLN A 190 3.81 -4.73 -18.51
CA GLN A 190 3.47 -3.61 -17.63
C GLN A 190 2.06 -3.11 -17.98
N ILE A 191 1.13 -3.26 -17.04
CA ILE A 191 -0.27 -2.84 -17.18
C ILE A 191 -0.38 -1.31 -17.15
N GLY A 192 0.38 -0.67 -16.26
CA GLY A 192 0.42 0.79 -16.18
C GLY A 192 1.35 1.30 -15.08
N LYS A 193 1.55 2.61 -15.06
CA LYS A 193 2.46 3.28 -14.12
C LYS A 193 1.90 4.63 -13.70
N VAL A 194 2.01 4.95 -12.42
CA VAL A 194 1.61 6.23 -11.85
C VAL A 194 2.66 6.77 -10.90
N THR A 195 2.85 8.09 -10.91
CA THR A 195 3.72 8.77 -9.95
C THR A 195 2.86 9.41 -8.86
N LEU A 196 3.23 9.20 -7.60
CA LEU A 196 2.59 9.83 -6.45
C LEU A 196 3.22 11.20 -6.19
N LYS A 197 2.49 12.07 -5.49
CA LYS A 197 3.07 13.29 -4.94
C LYS A 197 4.01 12.92 -3.79
N ASN A 198 4.99 13.78 -3.52
CA ASN A 198 5.86 13.62 -2.36
C ASN A 198 5.00 13.60 -1.09
N PHE A 199 5.39 12.77 -0.13
CA PHE A 199 4.67 12.62 1.13
C PHE A 199 5.63 12.36 2.28
N THR A 200 5.16 12.65 3.49
CA THR A 200 5.88 12.37 4.73
C THR A 200 5.06 11.39 5.54
N VAL A 201 5.70 10.36 6.09
CA VAL A 201 5.12 9.45 7.08
C VAL A 201 5.63 9.87 8.46
N PRO A 202 4.80 10.53 9.29
CA PRO A 202 5.19 10.89 10.64
C PRO A 202 5.58 9.68 11.49
N PRO A 203 6.30 9.89 12.60
CA PRO A 203 6.65 8.81 13.49
C PRO A 203 5.42 8.14 14.10
N GLN A 204 5.38 6.79 14.17
CA GLN A 204 4.31 6.01 14.81
C GLN A 204 2.95 6.20 14.14
N THR A 205 2.96 6.52 12.85
CA THR A 205 1.74 6.74 12.08
C THR A 205 1.64 5.83 10.88
N THR A 206 0.40 5.61 10.48
CA THR A 206 0.03 5.02 9.20
C THR A 206 -0.67 6.09 8.37
N ILE A 207 -0.26 6.25 7.12
CA ILE A 207 -0.93 7.12 6.16
C ILE A 207 -1.43 6.29 4.99
N THR A 208 -2.56 6.72 4.41
CA THR A 208 -3.14 6.09 3.23
C THR A 208 -2.97 7.02 2.03
N LEU A 209 -2.36 6.50 0.98
CA LEU A 209 -2.08 7.19 -0.26
C LEU A 209 -2.99 6.61 -1.33
N GLN A 210 -3.84 7.47 -1.91
CA GLN A 210 -4.75 7.06 -2.98
C GLN A 210 -4.44 7.81 -4.27
N LYS A 211 -4.36 7.07 -5.38
CA LYS A 211 -4.18 7.66 -6.71
C LYS A 211 -4.92 6.86 -7.77
N ARG A 212 -5.50 7.58 -8.74
CA ARG A 212 -6.09 6.98 -9.94
C ARG A 212 -5.05 6.92 -11.07
N LEU A 213 -4.89 5.72 -11.63
CA LEU A 213 -4.09 5.43 -12.82
C LEU A 213 -5.05 5.28 -14.00
N SER A 214 -4.89 6.11 -15.03
CA SER A 214 -5.68 6.05 -16.26
C SER A 214 -4.90 5.31 -17.34
N ILE A 215 -5.35 4.12 -17.73
CA ILE A 215 -4.76 3.31 -18.79
C ILE A 215 -5.50 3.63 -20.10
N ILE A 216 -4.78 4.18 -21.07
CA ILE A 216 -5.33 4.55 -22.39
C ILE A 216 -5.23 3.36 -23.35
N ASN A 217 -4.11 2.63 -23.34
CA ASN A 217 -3.96 1.44 -24.16
C ASN A 217 -4.49 0.21 -23.43
N THR A 218 -5.77 -0.10 -23.65
CA THR A 218 -6.48 -1.22 -23.03
C THR A 218 -6.35 -2.52 -23.82
N SER A 219 -5.67 -2.52 -24.97
CA SER A 219 -5.53 -3.70 -25.84
C SER A 219 -4.87 -4.86 -25.11
N TYR A 220 -3.84 -4.59 -24.32
CA TYR A 220 -3.17 -5.62 -23.52
C TYR A 220 -4.15 -6.35 -22.58
N ILE A 221 -4.95 -5.60 -21.82
CA ILE A 221 -5.90 -6.19 -20.86
C ILE A 221 -7.00 -6.94 -21.61
N TRP A 222 -7.50 -6.38 -22.71
CA TRP A 222 -8.53 -7.00 -23.55
C TRP A 222 -8.09 -8.33 -24.18
N GLU A 223 -6.86 -8.38 -24.69
CA GLU A 223 -6.32 -9.54 -25.40
C GLU A 223 -5.93 -10.68 -24.45
N ASN A 224 -5.44 -10.38 -23.24
CA ASN A 224 -5.00 -11.40 -22.29
C ASN A 224 -6.13 -11.87 -21.34
N TYR A 225 -7.07 -10.99 -20.98
CA TYR A 225 -8.07 -11.27 -19.95
C TYR A 225 -9.51 -11.35 -20.45
N HIS A 226 -9.77 -10.91 -21.69
CA HIS A 226 -11.06 -11.03 -22.37
C HIS A 226 -12.28 -10.54 -21.56
N LEU A 227 -13.05 -11.45 -20.96
CA LEU A 227 -14.25 -11.14 -20.17
C LEU A 227 -14.04 -11.39 -18.67
N ALA A 228 -12.79 -11.64 -18.25
CA ALA A 228 -12.49 -11.82 -16.84
C ALA A 228 -12.84 -10.54 -16.07
N SER A 229 -13.56 -10.69 -14.97
CA SER A 229 -13.88 -9.57 -14.07
C SER A 229 -12.70 -9.19 -13.17
N ARG A 230 -11.63 -9.99 -13.16
CA ARG A 230 -10.47 -9.83 -12.31
C ARG A 230 -9.26 -10.61 -12.81
N PHE A 231 -8.08 -10.17 -12.40
CA PHE A 231 -6.81 -10.85 -12.65
C PHE A 231 -5.75 -10.46 -11.60
N ARG A 232 -4.62 -11.17 -11.59
CA ARG A 232 -3.54 -10.96 -10.62
C ARG A 232 -2.44 -10.08 -11.20
N ALA A 233 -1.88 -9.23 -10.36
CA ALA A 233 -0.79 -8.34 -10.71
C ALA A 233 0.21 -8.24 -9.55
N LEU A 234 1.42 -7.85 -9.91
CA LEU A 234 2.48 -7.42 -9.04
C LEU A 234 2.48 -5.89 -8.98
N VAL A 235 2.60 -5.33 -7.78
CA VAL A 235 2.77 -3.89 -7.58
C VAL A 235 4.23 -3.62 -7.22
N LEU A 236 4.94 -2.91 -8.08
CA LEU A 236 6.30 -2.44 -7.85
C LEU A 236 6.26 -0.96 -7.47
N VAL A 237 6.69 -0.64 -6.25
CA VAL A 237 6.80 0.74 -5.76
C VAL A 237 8.27 1.11 -5.65
N THR A 238 8.70 2.17 -6.33
CA THR A 238 10.07 2.71 -6.20
C THR A 238 10.01 4.13 -5.68
N SER A 239 10.87 4.48 -4.71
CA SER A 239 10.85 5.80 -4.07
C SER A 239 12.23 6.21 -3.59
N SER A 240 12.51 7.52 -3.61
CA SER A 240 13.59 8.10 -2.83
C SER A 240 13.09 8.26 -1.40
N VAL A 241 13.77 7.68 -0.41
CA VAL A 241 13.38 7.70 0.99
C VAL A 241 14.44 8.43 1.81
N THR A 242 14.03 9.44 2.57
CA THR A 242 14.90 10.23 3.44
C THR A 242 14.44 10.11 4.89
N TYR A 243 15.34 9.65 5.76
CA TYR A 243 15.09 9.51 7.19
C TYR A 243 15.64 10.72 7.97
N TYR A 244 15.03 11.05 9.10
CA TYR A 244 15.45 12.20 9.93
C TYR A 244 15.90 11.78 11.35
N PRO A 245 17.03 11.07 11.51
CA PRO A 245 17.55 10.71 12.82
C PRO A 245 17.78 11.97 13.67
N LEU A 246 17.20 11.99 14.88
CA LEU A 246 17.28 13.13 15.81
C LEU A 246 16.86 14.47 15.16
N GLY A 247 15.92 14.43 14.21
CA GLY A 247 15.43 15.61 13.50
C GLY A 247 16.37 16.17 12.42
N LYS A 248 17.57 15.61 12.25
CA LYS A 248 18.52 16.02 11.21
C LYS A 248 18.27 15.24 9.93
N LYS A 249 18.36 15.90 8.77
CA LYS A 249 18.21 15.24 7.46
C LYS A 249 19.32 14.20 7.28
N GLY A 250 18.93 12.94 7.20
CA GLY A 250 19.83 11.82 6.91
C GLY A 250 20.09 11.66 5.41
N LYS A 251 20.75 10.55 5.05
CA LYS A 251 21.00 10.16 3.67
C LYS A 251 19.68 9.77 2.98
N THR A 252 19.48 10.26 1.76
CA THR A 252 18.40 9.79 0.87
C THR A 252 18.83 8.52 0.16
N ILE A 253 17.98 7.50 0.19
CA ILE A 253 18.25 6.17 -0.38
C ILE A 253 17.15 5.82 -1.38
N GLN A 254 17.49 5.24 -2.52
CA GLN A 254 16.49 4.65 -3.42
C GLN A 254 16.04 3.31 -2.88
N GLN A 255 14.73 3.15 -2.68
CA GLN A 255 14.15 1.93 -2.17
C GLN A 255 13.05 1.44 -3.09
N SER A 256 13.04 0.13 -3.31
CA SER A 256 12.06 -0.57 -4.11
C SER A 256 11.28 -1.53 -3.22
N TYR A 257 9.98 -1.68 -3.49
CA TYR A 257 9.08 -2.54 -2.74
C TYR A 257 8.22 -3.32 -3.72
N VAL A 258 8.07 -4.62 -3.47
CA VAL A 258 7.28 -5.53 -4.30
C VAL A 258 6.12 -6.07 -3.48
N CYS A 259 4.89 -5.79 -3.91
CA CYS A 259 3.67 -6.28 -3.29
C CYS A 259 3.03 -7.31 -4.23
N GLN A 260 2.94 -8.57 -3.79
CA GLN A 260 2.37 -9.65 -4.60
C GLN A 260 1.82 -10.79 -3.73
N PRO A 261 0.77 -11.49 -4.18
CA PRO A 261 -0.08 -11.15 -5.32
C PRO A 261 -1.07 -10.04 -4.97
N VAL A 262 -1.42 -9.18 -5.94
CA VAL A 262 -2.47 -8.16 -5.81
C VAL A 262 -3.56 -8.44 -6.83
N THR A 263 -4.82 -8.30 -6.45
CA THR A 263 -5.96 -8.53 -7.35
C THR A 263 -6.38 -7.22 -7.99
N ILE A 264 -6.50 -7.19 -9.31
CA ILE A 264 -7.14 -6.09 -10.04
C ILE A 264 -8.54 -6.57 -10.45
N GLY A 265 -9.57 -5.81 -10.13
CA GLY A 265 -10.96 -6.18 -10.46
C GLY A 265 -11.90 -4.98 -10.39
N LEU A 266 -13.20 -5.16 -10.65
CA LEU A 266 -14.16 -4.06 -10.62
C LEU A 266 -14.35 -3.51 -9.19
N ILE A 267 -14.45 -2.18 -9.05
CA ILE A 267 -14.63 -1.52 -7.73
C ILE A 267 -15.82 -2.09 -6.95
N GLN A 268 -16.91 -2.43 -7.63
CA GLN A 268 -18.10 -2.99 -6.99
C GLN A 268 -17.87 -4.38 -6.36
N ASP A 269 -16.85 -5.10 -6.84
CA ASP A 269 -16.50 -6.43 -6.34
C ASP A 269 -15.44 -6.36 -5.22
N GLU A 270 -14.95 -5.16 -4.88
CA GLU A 270 -13.90 -4.97 -3.87
C GLU A 270 -14.33 -5.53 -2.52
N ALA A 271 -15.54 -5.27 -2.03
CA ALA A 271 -15.99 -5.77 -0.74
C ALA A 271 -16.03 -7.31 -0.64
N THR A 272 -16.17 -8.00 -1.78
CA THR A 272 -16.27 -9.46 -1.85
C THR A 272 -14.90 -10.13 -1.95
N TYR A 273 -13.94 -9.48 -2.63
CA TYR A 273 -12.64 -10.08 -2.96
C TYR A 273 -11.45 -9.38 -2.34
N ALA A 274 -11.66 -8.24 -1.68
CA ALA A 274 -10.73 -7.66 -0.74
C ALA A 274 -10.37 -8.70 0.31
N SER A 275 -9.07 -8.99 0.41
CA SER A 275 -8.52 -9.79 1.49
C SER A 275 -7.86 -8.88 2.53
N ASP A 276 -7.01 -9.45 3.37
CA ASP A 276 -6.08 -8.66 4.17
C ASP A 276 -5.15 -7.82 3.29
N ASN A 277 -4.56 -6.78 3.89
CA ASN A 277 -3.53 -5.96 3.26
C ASN A 277 -2.38 -6.82 2.76
N VAL A 278 -1.97 -6.61 1.50
CA VAL A 278 -0.81 -7.31 0.93
C VAL A 278 0.44 -6.51 1.28
N GLN A 279 1.24 -7.04 2.19
CA GLN A 279 2.51 -6.45 2.59
C GLN A 279 3.51 -6.48 1.44
N CYS A 280 4.22 -5.38 1.26
CA CYS A 280 5.26 -5.25 0.25
C CYS A 280 6.62 -5.61 0.86
N THR A 281 7.40 -6.41 0.15
CA THR A 281 8.77 -6.75 0.54
C THR A 281 9.73 -5.73 -0.05
N ALA A 282 10.56 -5.11 0.79
CA ALA A 282 11.62 -4.23 0.31
C ALA A 282 12.66 -5.05 -0.47
N THR A 283 13.05 -4.57 -1.65
CA THR A 283 14.13 -5.13 -2.45
C THR A 283 15.33 -4.20 -2.40
N ILE A 284 16.48 -4.76 -2.03
CA ILE A 284 17.75 -4.02 -2.03
C ILE A 284 18.11 -3.79 -3.49
N SER A 285 18.14 -2.52 -3.90
CA SER A 285 18.69 -2.14 -5.21
C SER A 285 20.21 -2.23 -5.08
N GLY A 286 20.77 -3.33 -5.61
CA GLY A 286 22.22 -3.54 -5.66
C GLY A 286 22.94 -2.57 -6.60
#